data_AF-A0A7C5PF82-F1
#
_entry.id   AF-A0A7C5PF82-F1
#
_cell.length_a   1.000
_cell.length_b   1.000
_cell.length_c   1.000
_cell.angle_alpha   90.00
_cell.angle_beta   90.00
_cell.angle_gamma   90.00
#
_symmetry.space_group_name_H-M   'P 1'
#
loop_
_entity.id
_entity.type
_entity.pdbx_description
1 polymer ?
#
loop_
_entity_poly.entity_id
_entity_poly.type
_entity_poly.pdbx_seq_one_letter_code
_entity_poly.pdbx_strand_id
1 'polypeptide(L)' 'MHLTLRQLTLFEAVARHLSYTRAAEELHLSQPAVSMQIRQL' A
#
# COMPACT_ATOMS: atom_id res chain seq x y z
N MET A 1 -1.37 1.44 18.89
CA MET A 1 -1.37 1.31 17.42
C MET A 1 -1.71 2.67 16.83
N HIS A 2 -0.79 3.28 16.10
CA HIS A 2 -1.04 4.54 15.40
C HIS A 2 -1.23 4.24 13.92
N LEU A 3 -2.48 4.37 13.46
CA LEU A 3 -2.85 4.18 12.07
C LEU A 3 -2.77 5.53 11.36
N THR A 4 -2.05 5.60 10.25
CA THR A 4 -1.94 6.83 9.45
C THR A 4 -2.87 6.78 8.23
N LEU A 5 -3.34 7.94 7.78
CA LEU A 5 -4.11 8.04 6.54
C LEU A 5 -3.36 7.44 5.34
N ARG A 6 -2.03 7.61 5.30
CA ARG A 6 -1.18 7.02 4.26
C ARG A 6 -1.26 5.49 4.25
N GLN A 7 -1.24 4.85 5.42
CA GLN A 7 -1.38 3.39 5.51
C GLN A 7 -2.77 2.95 5.02
N LEU A 8 -3.84 3.67 5.39
CA LEU A 8 -5.19 3.38 4.89
C LEU A 8 -5.31 3.52 3.37
N THR A 9 -4.73 4.57 2.77
CA THR A 9 -4.69 4.74 1.30
C THR A 9 -3.95 3.58 0.64
N LEU A 10 -2.84 3.16 1.22
CA LEU A 10 -2.02 2.09 0.66
C LEU A 10 -2.74 0.73 0.76
N PHE A 11 -3.45 0.48 1.86
CA PHE A 11 -4.32 -0.67 2.04
C PHE A 11 -5.49 -0.68 1.04
N GLU A 12 -6.20 0.44 0.88
CA GLU A 12 -7.29 0.59 -0.09
C GLU A 12 -6.82 0.26 -1.51
N ALA A 13 -5.69 0.84 -1.94
CA ALA A 13 -5.16 0.62 -3.28
C ALA A 13 -4.78 -0.85 -3.52
N VAL A 14 -4.14 -1.51 -2.55
CA VAL A 14 -3.81 -2.94 -2.64
C VAL A 14 -5.06 -3.80 -2.70
N ALA A 15 -6.06 -3.50 -1.88
CA ALA A 15 -7.33 -4.24 -1.86
C ALA A 15 -8.12 -4.08 -3.16
N ARG A 16 -8.16 -2.87 -3.73
CA ARG A 16 -8.84 -2.58 -4.99
C ARG A 16 -8.17 -3.26 -6.19
N HIS A 17 -6.84 -3.27 -6.23
CA HIS A 17 -6.09 -3.87 -7.34
C HIS A 17 -5.85 -5.37 -7.21
N LEU A 18 -5.99 -5.92 -6.00
CA LEU A 18 -5.57 -7.29 -5.64
C LEU A 18 -4.12 -7.58 -6.06
N SER A 19 -3.29 -6.54 -6.11
CA SER A 19 -1.91 -6.61 -6.61
C SER A 19 -1.06 -5.50 -6.01
N TYR A 20 0.01 -5.89 -5.33
CA TYR A 20 1.00 -4.96 -4.78
C TYR A 20 1.74 -4.17 -5.87
N THR A 21 1.98 -4.79 -7.04
CA THR A 21 2.66 -4.13 -8.15
C THR A 21 1.80 -3.02 -8.73
N ARG A 22 0.53 -3.29 -9.02
CA ARG A 22 -0.40 -2.27 -9.57
C ARG A 22 -0.68 -1.15 -8.59
N ALA A 23 -0.80 -1.47 -7.29
CA ALA A 23 -0.95 -0.44 -6.26
C ALA A 23 0.30 0.44 -6.15
N ALA A 24 1.50 -0.12 -6.32
CA ALA A 24 2.74 0.64 -6.31
C ALA A 24 2.85 1.56 -7.54
N GLU A 25 2.46 1.07 -8.72
CA GLU A 25 2.39 1.87 -9.95
C GLU A 25 1.44 3.06 -9.80
N GLU A 26 0.24 2.84 -9.27
CA GLU A 26 -0.75 3.90 -9.02
C GLU A 26 -0.23 4.95 -8.05
N LEU A 27 0.39 4.52 -6.94
CA LEU A 27 0.86 5.41 -5.89
C LEU A 27 2.24 6.01 -6.16
N HIS A 28 2.83 5.72 -7.33
CA HIS A 28 4.20 6.12 -7.70
C HIS A 28 5.24 5.70 -6.65
N LEU A 29 5.10 4.49 -6.13
CA LEU A 29 5.99 3.86 -5.17
C LEU A 29 6.68 2.64 -5.79
N SER A 30 7.71 2.15 -5.12
CA SER A 30 8.24 0.82 -5.42
C SER A 30 7.38 -0.27 -4.77
N GLN A 31 7.22 -1.40 -5.46
CA GLN A 31 6.47 -2.54 -4.92
C GLN A 31 7.01 -3.02 -3.54
N PRO A 32 8.34 -3.08 -3.29
CA PRO A 32 8.86 -3.41 -1.96
C PRO A 32 8.42 -2.42 -0.87
N ALA A 33 8.37 -1.12 -1.17
CA ALA A 33 7.93 -0.11 -0.20
C ALA A 33 6.45 -0.29 0.18
N VAL A 34 5.61 -0.60 -0.80
CA VAL A 34 4.19 -0.91 -0.58
C VAL A 34 4.03 -2.17 0.28
N SER A 35 4.71 -3.26 -0.07
CA SER A 35 4.67 -4.52 0.70
C SER A 35 5.14 -4.32 2.15
N MET A 36 6.20 -3.55 2.38
CA MET A 36 6.69 -3.29 3.74
C MET A 36 5.68 -2.49 4.57
N GLN A 37 5.05 -1.46 3.99
CA GLN A 37 4.08 -0.63 4.70
C GLN A 37 2.79 -1.40 5.02
N ILE A 38 2.31 -2.29 4.12
CA ILE A 38 1.17 -3.17 4.41
C ILE A 38 1.48 -4.19 5.50
N ARG A 39 2.71 -4.72 5.59
CA ARG A 39 3.08 -5.66 6.67
C ARG A 39 3.16 -4.99 8.05
N GLN A 40 3.30 -3.67 8.10
CA GLN A 40 3.37 -2.88 9.32
C GLN A 40 2.03 -2.29 9.76
N LEU A 41 0.99 -2.50 8.95
CA LEU A 41 -0.41 -2.23 9.27
C LEU A 41 -0.94 -3.30 10.22
#